data_AF-A0A1B8GWH9-F1
#
_entry.id   AF-A0A1B8GWH9-F1
#
_cell.length_a   1.000
_cell.length_b   1.000
_cell.length_c   1.000
_cell.angle_alpha   90.00
_cell.angle_beta   90.00
_cell.angle_gamma   90.00
#
_symmetry.space_group_name_H-M   'P 1'
#
loop_
_entity.id
_entity.type
_entity.pdbx_description
1 polymer ?
#
loop_
_entity_poly.entity_id
_entity_poly.type
_entity_poly.pdbx_seq_one_letter_code
_entity_poly.pdbx_strand_id
1 'polypeptide(L)'
;MDGFHYPKSTLRTFQDPECAFRRRGAPFTFDGEAFVELVKALRENPVTEVDDPAQSFHAPSFDHAVKDPIENDIYIPSSQRIVILEGNYLLLNEHPWDQIQHLVDESWFVSISRETAMDRLVKRHLEAGIETTTEAAALRAEENDLPNADHINENMICPSFIIESSNL
;
A
#
# COMPACT_ATOMS: atom_id res chain seq x y z
N MET A 1 -3.69 -0.22 2.18
CA MET A 1 -3.49 -0.25 0.71
C MET A 1 -3.43 -1.67 0.17
N ASP A 2 -2.85 -2.62 0.91
CA ASP A 2 -2.56 -3.99 0.44
C ASP A 2 -3.73 -4.75 -0.21
N GLY A 3 -4.96 -4.58 0.25
CA GLY A 3 -6.11 -5.23 -0.39
C GLY A 3 -6.40 -4.77 -1.82
N PHE A 4 -5.79 -3.67 -2.27
CA PHE A 4 -5.90 -3.17 -3.63
C PHE A 4 -4.78 -3.70 -4.55
N HIS A 5 -3.96 -4.66 -4.12
CA HIS A 5 -3.14 -5.40 -5.07
C HIS A 5 -4.05 -6.02 -6.14
N TYR A 6 -3.65 -5.95 -7.41
CA TYR A 6 -4.35 -6.72 -8.42
C TYR A 6 -4.31 -8.21 -8.07
N PRO A 7 -5.44 -8.93 -8.22
CA PRO A 7 -5.47 -10.38 -8.09
C PRO A 7 -4.44 -11.04 -9.01
N LYS A 8 -3.88 -12.18 -8.60
CA LYS A 8 -2.95 -12.95 -9.46
C LYS A 8 -3.60 -13.33 -10.79
N SER A 9 -4.93 -13.51 -10.84
CA SER A 9 -5.67 -13.72 -12.08
C SER A 9 -5.54 -12.52 -13.03
N THR A 10 -5.67 -11.30 -12.51
CA THR A 10 -5.51 -10.05 -13.27
C THR A 10 -4.06 -9.82 -13.69
N LEU A 11 -3.08 -10.06 -12.82
CA LEU A 11 -1.66 -9.91 -13.20
C LEU A 11 -1.25 -10.84 -14.36
N ARG A 12 -1.89 -12.01 -14.50
CA ARG A 12 -1.67 -12.92 -15.65
C ARG A 12 -2.15 -12.35 -16.99
N THR A 13 -3.04 -11.36 -16.98
CA THR A 13 -3.57 -10.74 -18.20
C THR A 13 -2.80 -9.49 -18.61
N PHE A 14 -1.78 -9.08 -17.85
CA PHE A 14 -0.94 -7.94 -18.20
C PHE A 14 -0.13 -8.23 -19.47
N GLN A 15 0.35 -7.17 -20.13
CA GLN A 15 1.18 -7.31 -21.33
C GLN A 15 2.46 -8.12 -21.07
N ASP A 16 3.05 -7.94 -19.88
CA ASP A 16 4.21 -8.69 -19.39
C ASP A 16 3.90 -9.26 -17.99
N PRO A 17 3.26 -10.43 -17.91
CA PRO A 17 2.92 -11.07 -16.63
C PRO A 17 4.16 -11.42 -15.81
N GLU A 18 5.26 -11.84 -16.44
CA GLU A 18 6.49 -12.22 -15.73
C GLU A 18 7.07 -11.03 -14.99
N CYS A 19 7.14 -9.86 -15.65
CA CYS A 19 7.52 -8.61 -15.00
C CYS A 19 6.54 -8.23 -13.89
N ALA A 20 5.23 -8.34 -14.12
CA ALA A 20 4.21 -8.01 -13.13
C ALA A 20 4.32 -8.86 -11.85
N PHE A 21 4.59 -10.16 -11.98
CA PHE A 21 4.83 -11.04 -10.83
C PHE A 21 6.17 -10.76 -10.14
N ARG A 22 7.24 -10.54 -10.92
CA ARG A 22 8.57 -10.20 -10.39
C ARG A 22 8.58 -8.88 -9.63
N ARG A 23 7.84 -7.89 -10.13
CA ARG A 23 7.68 -6.55 -9.55
C ARG A 23 6.39 -6.40 -8.75
N ARG A 24 5.75 -7.50 -8.32
CA ARG A 24 4.55 -7.41 -7.48
C ARG A 24 4.87 -6.65 -6.21
N GLY A 25 4.08 -5.63 -5.93
CA GLY A 25 4.36 -4.64 -4.90
C GLY A 25 4.78 -3.28 -5.47
N ALA A 26 5.13 -3.15 -6.76
CA ALA A 26 5.35 -1.88 -7.45
C ALA A 26 4.01 -1.14 -7.74
N PRO A 27 4.00 0.19 -7.96
CA PRO A 27 2.77 0.98 -8.09
C PRO A 27 1.77 0.43 -9.11
N PHE A 28 2.26 0.02 -10.29
CA PHE A 28 1.41 -0.49 -11.39
C PHE A 28 0.77 -1.87 -11.11
N THR A 29 1.14 -2.52 -10.00
CA THR A 29 0.57 -3.82 -9.60
C THR A 29 -0.60 -3.70 -8.62
N PHE A 30 -1.06 -2.48 -8.38
CA PHE A 30 -2.23 -2.14 -7.58
C PHE A 30 -3.32 -1.51 -8.44
N ASP A 31 -4.56 -1.74 -8.03
CA ASP A 31 -5.71 -0.95 -8.48
C ASP A 31 -5.76 0.38 -7.71
N GLY A 32 -4.87 1.29 -8.11
CA GLY A 32 -4.80 2.63 -7.50
C GLY A 32 -6.06 3.46 -7.73
N GLU A 33 -6.76 3.25 -8.85
CA GLU A 33 -8.00 3.96 -9.16
C GLU A 33 -9.09 3.58 -8.15
N ALA A 34 -9.31 2.28 -7.95
CA ALA A 34 -10.28 1.80 -6.97
C ALA A 34 -9.93 2.25 -5.53
N PHE A 35 -8.63 2.33 -5.19
CA PHE A 35 -8.21 2.87 -3.90
C PHE A 35 -8.62 4.34 -3.75
N VAL A 36 -8.31 5.16 -4.75
CA VAL A 36 -8.65 6.60 -4.74
C VAL A 36 -10.15 6.81 -4.76
N GLU A 37 -10.92 6.01 -5.49
CA GLU A 37 -12.40 6.05 -5.47
C GLU A 37 -12.96 5.79 -4.08
N LEU A 38 -12.45 4.79 -3.35
CA LEU A 38 -12.84 4.55 -1.96
C LEU A 38 -12.51 5.77 -1.07
N VAL A 39 -11.32 6.35 -1.19
CA VAL A 39 -10.90 7.51 -0.40
C VAL A 39 -11.80 8.73 -0.69
N LYS A 40 -12.13 8.98 -1.97
CA LYS A 40 -13.08 10.02 -2.36
C LYS A 40 -14.45 9.78 -1.73
N ALA A 41 -14.97 8.55 -1.81
CA ALA A 41 -16.26 8.20 -1.25
C ALA A 41 -16.29 8.41 0.27
N LEU A 42 -15.23 8.03 0.99
CA LEU A 42 -15.09 8.27 2.42
C LEU A 42 -15.06 9.77 2.77
N ARG A 43 -14.42 10.60 1.93
CA ARG A 43 -14.33 12.06 2.15
C ARG A 43 -15.66 12.77 1.89
N GLU A 44 -16.40 12.34 0.86
CA GLU A 44 -17.61 13.02 0.40
C GLU A 44 -18.86 12.64 1.19
N ASN A 45 -18.87 11.48 1.86
CA ASN A 45 -20.03 11.01 2.62
C ASN A 45 -19.96 11.45 4.10
N PRO A 46 -21.01 12.11 4.63
CA PRO A 46 -21.05 12.53 6.02
C PRO A 46 -21.04 11.34 7.00
N VAL A 47 -20.34 11.53 8.12
CA VAL A 47 -20.35 10.56 9.22
C VAL A 47 -21.72 10.60 9.94
N THR A 48 -22.30 9.43 10.17
CA THR A 48 -23.58 9.27 10.88
C THR A 48 -23.37 9.17 12.39
N GLU A 49 -24.39 9.50 13.20
CA GLU A 49 -24.31 9.35 14.67
C GLU A 49 -24.33 7.89 15.11
N VAL A 50 -25.06 7.05 14.38
CA VAL A 50 -25.20 5.60 14.59
C VAL A 50 -24.98 4.93 13.24
N ASP A 51 -24.30 3.78 13.26
CA ASP A 51 -24.01 3.05 12.04
C ASP A 51 -25.29 2.64 11.28
N ASP A 52 -25.38 3.09 10.03
CA ASP A 52 -26.32 2.67 9.01
C ASP A 52 -25.57 1.83 7.95
N PRO A 53 -25.77 0.50 7.91
CA PRO A 53 -25.16 -0.37 6.92
C PRO A 53 -25.51 -0.04 5.46
N ALA A 54 -26.55 0.75 5.19
CA ALA A 54 -26.84 1.22 3.84
C ALA A 54 -25.90 2.33 3.37
N GLN A 55 -25.18 2.96 4.31
CA GLN A 55 -24.22 4.06 4.08
C GLN A 55 -22.79 3.68 4.47
N SER A 56 -22.56 2.44 4.88
CA SER A 56 -21.23 1.93 5.20
C SER A 56 -20.40 1.67 3.96
N PHE A 57 -19.08 1.67 4.12
CA PHE A 57 -18.15 1.30 3.05
C PHE A 57 -17.53 -0.06 3.29
N HIS A 58 -17.08 -0.66 2.21
CA HIS A 58 -16.27 -1.87 2.25
C HIS A 58 -14.97 -1.64 1.49
N ALA A 59 -13.87 -2.13 2.04
CA ALA A 59 -12.58 -2.15 1.39
C ALA A 59 -12.08 -3.60 1.28
N PRO A 60 -11.30 -3.94 0.24
CA PRO A 60 -10.64 -5.22 0.19
C PRO A 60 -9.53 -5.32 1.25
N SER A 61 -9.30 -6.52 1.76
CA SER A 61 -8.11 -6.88 2.55
C SER A 61 -7.14 -7.69 1.70
N PHE A 62 -5.98 -8.06 2.25
CA PHE A 62 -5.02 -8.95 1.60
C PHE A 62 -4.73 -10.17 2.46
N ASP A 63 -4.93 -11.36 1.90
CA ASP A 63 -4.59 -12.60 2.57
C ASP A 63 -3.14 -13.00 2.25
N HIS A 64 -2.28 -12.90 3.25
CA HIS A 64 -0.86 -13.23 3.13
C HIS A 64 -0.57 -14.73 2.97
N ALA A 65 -1.49 -15.62 3.35
CA ALA A 65 -1.35 -17.06 3.15
C ALA A 65 -1.61 -17.44 1.69
N VAL A 66 -2.68 -16.93 1.07
CA VAL A 66 -2.95 -17.18 -0.36
C VAL A 66 -2.23 -16.20 -1.29
N LYS A 67 -1.71 -15.10 -0.75
CA LYS A 67 -1.06 -13.99 -1.47
C LYS A 67 -1.98 -13.40 -2.53
N ASP A 68 -3.21 -13.06 -2.15
CA ASP A 68 -4.21 -12.41 -3.00
C ASP A 68 -5.21 -11.56 -2.18
N PRO A 69 -5.86 -10.56 -2.80
CA PRO A 69 -6.84 -9.74 -2.11
C PRO A 69 -8.15 -10.48 -1.83
N ILE A 70 -8.86 -10.07 -0.79
CA ILE A 70 -10.22 -10.50 -0.47
C ILE A 70 -11.14 -9.28 -0.60
N GLU A 71 -12.07 -9.33 -1.55
CA GLU A 71 -13.02 -8.24 -1.77
C GLU A 71 -13.99 -8.07 -0.60
N ASN A 72 -14.34 -6.82 -0.32
CA ASN A 72 -15.33 -6.40 0.69
C ASN A 72 -15.08 -6.88 2.13
N ASP A 73 -13.85 -7.27 2.47
CA ASP A 73 -13.50 -7.89 3.76
C ASP A 73 -13.42 -6.89 4.92
N ILE A 74 -13.06 -5.64 4.65
CA ILE A 74 -12.95 -4.59 5.66
C ILE A 74 -14.23 -3.78 5.66
N TYR A 75 -15.04 -3.91 6.71
CA TYR A 75 -16.20 -3.06 6.96
C TYR A 75 -15.77 -1.73 7.58
N ILE A 76 -16.22 -0.63 6.98
CA ILE A 76 -16.02 0.73 7.49
C ILE A 76 -17.41 1.28 7.85
N PRO A 77 -17.74 1.35 9.16
CA PRO A 77 -19.01 1.86 9.61
C PRO A 77 -19.26 3.29 9.12
N SER A 78 -20.49 3.63 8.79
CA SER A 78 -20.88 5.01 8.46
C SER A 78 -20.69 5.98 9.63
N SER A 79 -20.61 5.46 10.86
CA SER A 79 -20.30 6.23 12.08
C SER A 79 -18.79 6.38 12.34
N GLN A 80 -17.93 5.84 11.46
CA GLN A 80 -16.48 5.93 11.61
C GLN A 80 -16.01 7.38 11.41
N ARG A 81 -15.44 7.98 12.46
CA ARG A 81 -15.03 9.40 12.45
C ARG A 81 -13.60 9.64 12.00
N ILE A 82 -12.73 8.64 12.14
CA ILE A 82 -11.31 8.72 11.82
C ILE A 82 -10.94 7.47 11.01
N VAL A 83 -10.40 7.67 9.82
CA VAL A 83 -9.87 6.59 8.99
C VAL A 83 -8.39 6.84 8.80
N ILE A 84 -7.56 5.84 9.15
CA ILE A 84 -6.12 5.86 8.90
C ILE A 84 -5.88 5.06 7.63
N LEU A 85 -5.41 5.74 6.59
CA LEU A 85 -4.98 5.13 5.35
C LEU A 85 -3.48 4.84 5.44
N GLU A 86 -3.10 3.58 5.22
CA GLU A 86 -1.70 3.15 5.28
C GLU A 86 -1.32 2.43 3.98
N GLY A 87 -0.11 2.73 3.49
CA GLY A 87 0.47 2.13 2.30
C GLY A 87 1.64 2.94 1.72
N ASN A 88 2.44 2.28 0.87
CA ASN A 88 3.66 2.85 0.30
C ASN A 88 3.42 4.03 -0.66
N TYR A 89 2.31 4.01 -1.41
CA TYR A 89 2.12 4.93 -2.55
C TYR A 89 1.18 6.10 -2.26
N LEU A 90 0.69 6.26 -1.03
CA LEU A 90 -0.31 7.29 -0.69
C LEU A 90 0.21 8.73 -0.82
N LEU A 91 1.52 8.90 -0.95
CA LEU A 91 2.22 10.18 -1.15
C LEU A 91 2.94 10.25 -2.51
N LEU A 92 2.80 9.26 -3.38
CA LEU A 92 3.49 9.22 -4.67
C LEU A 92 2.89 10.28 -5.61
N ASN A 93 3.72 11.13 -6.21
CA ASN A 93 3.31 12.17 -7.16
C ASN A 93 3.08 11.62 -8.57
N GLU A 94 2.26 10.56 -8.67
CA GLU A 94 1.90 9.92 -9.93
C GLU A 94 0.43 9.54 -9.91
N HIS A 95 -0.23 9.65 -11.06
CA HIS A 95 -1.62 9.25 -11.18
C HIS A 95 -1.79 7.74 -10.93
N PRO A 96 -2.83 7.30 -10.19
CA PRO A 96 -3.87 8.12 -9.57
C PRO A 96 -3.57 8.59 -8.13
N TRP A 97 -2.44 8.14 -7.56
CA TRP A 97 -2.06 8.36 -6.16
C TRP A 97 -1.93 9.84 -5.78
N ASP A 98 -1.48 10.67 -6.72
CA ASP A 98 -1.33 12.12 -6.56
C ASP A 98 -2.61 12.84 -6.13
N GLN A 99 -3.78 12.25 -6.35
CA GLN A 99 -5.08 12.78 -5.93
C GLN A 99 -5.30 12.71 -4.41
N ILE A 100 -4.67 11.76 -3.71
CA ILE A 100 -4.93 11.47 -2.28
C ILE A 100 -4.61 12.68 -1.40
N GLN A 101 -3.57 13.45 -1.74
CA GLN A 101 -3.16 14.64 -0.98
C GLN A 101 -4.28 15.69 -0.82
N HIS A 102 -5.28 15.68 -1.71
CA HIS A 102 -6.40 16.61 -1.69
C HIS A 102 -7.64 16.06 -0.97
N LEU A 103 -7.60 14.79 -0.55
CA LEU A 103 -8.72 14.07 0.05
C LEU A 103 -8.54 13.81 1.54
N VAL A 104 -7.32 13.96 2.06
CA VAL A 104 -6.97 13.70 3.46
C VAL A 104 -6.77 14.99 4.24
N ASP A 105 -7.06 14.95 5.54
CA ASP A 105 -6.83 16.11 6.42
C ASP A 105 -5.37 16.23 6.85
N GLU A 106 -4.65 15.10 6.97
CA GLU A 106 -3.23 15.04 7.30
C GLU A 106 -2.52 13.95 6.51
N SER A 107 -1.22 14.16 6.24
CA SER A 107 -0.38 13.19 5.55
C SER A 107 0.97 13.02 6.23
N TRP A 108 1.37 11.77 6.44
CA TRP A 108 2.48 11.39 7.30
C TRP A 108 3.43 10.48 6.52
N PHE A 109 4.72 10.81 6.52
CA PHE A 109 5.75 9.97 5.91
C PHE A 109 6.69 9.41 6.96
N VAL A 110 6.91 8.10 6.94
CA VAL A 110 7.88 7.44 7.81
C VAL A 110 9.22 7.36 7.07
N SER A 111 10.13 8.25 7.43
CA SER A 111 11.49 8.29 6.91
C SER A 111 12.34 7.17 7.52
N ILE A 112 13.10 6.49 6.68
CA ILE A 112 14.04 5.45 7.08
C ILE A 112 15.25 5.47 6.13
N SER A 113 16.44 5.18 6.66
CA SER A 113 17.61 5.03 5.80
C SER A 113 17.47 3.79 4.91
N ARG A 114 17.99 3.86 3.69
CA ARG A 114 18.01 2.71 2.76
C ARG A 114 18.70 1.49 3.35
N GLU A 115 19.76 1.69 4.13
CA GLU A 115 20.50 0.62 4.83
C GLU A 115 19.62 -0.07 5.88
N THR A 116 18.95 0.71 6.74
CA THR A 116 18.02 0.14 7.73
C THR A 116 16.83 -0.55 7.07
N ALA A 117 16.32 -0.01 5.96
CA ALA A 117 15.27 -0.66 5.18
C ALA A 117 15.75 -2.00 4.61
N MET A 118 16.96 -2.07 4.04
CA MET A 118 17.57 -3.31 3.56
C MET A 118 17.63 -4.36 4.68
N ASP A 119 18.20 -4.02 5.84
CA ASP A 119 18.34 -4.95 6.95
C ASP A 119 16.99 -5.52 7.42
N ARG A 120 15.97 -4.65 7.52
CA ARG A 120 14.61 -5.04 7.92
C ARG A 120 13.93 -5.91 6.86
N LEU A 121 14.13 -5.61 5.57
CA LEU A 121 13.58 -6.39 4.46
C LEU A 121 14.19 -7.79 4.40
N VAL A 122 15.51 -7.89 4.52
CA VAL A 122 16.22 -9.17 4.58
C VAL A 122 15.70 -10.02 5.72
N LYS A 123 15.63 -9.45 6.93
CA LYS A 123 15.07 -10.13 8.11
C LYS A 123 13.64 -10.60 7.88
N ARG A 124 12.77 -9.72 7.35
CA ARG A 124 11.37 -10.04 7.07
C ARG A 124 11.22 -11.17 6.05
N HIS A 125 12.00 -11.16 4.96
CA HIS A 125 11.94 -12.19 3.93
C HIS A 125 12.33 -13.57 4.47
N LEU A 126 13.34 -13.64 5.35
CA LEU A 126 13.74 -14.87 6.02
C LEU A 126 12.69 -15.36 7.02
N GLU A 127 12.17 -14.47 7.88
CA GLU A 127 11.15 -14.81 8.88
C GLU A 127 9.83 -15.27 8.25
N ALA A 128 9.45 -14.67 7.12
CA ALA A 128 8.27 -15.04 6.34
C ALA A 128 8.48 -16.30 5.47
N GLY A 129 9.69 -16.87 5.45
CA GLY A 129 10.04 -18.02 4.61
C GLY A 129 9.92 -17.72 3.11
N ILE A 130 10.03 -16.45 2.71
CA ILE A 130 10.00 -16.02 1.31
C ILE A 130 11.31 -16.42 0.61
N GLU A 131 12.43 -16.25 1.33
CA GLU A 131 13.75 -16.69 0.90
C GLU A 131 14.42 -17.51 2.01
N THR A 132 15.40 -18.34 1.65
CA THR A 132 16.03 -19.28 2.60
C THR A 132 17.45 -18.87 3.02
N THR A 133 18.07 -17.93 2.30
CA THR A 133 19.40 -17.40 2.64
C THR A 133 19.40 -15.88 2.66
N THR A 134 20.30 -15.30 3.45
CA THR A 134 20.48 -13.85 3.56
C THR A 134 20.77 -13.23 2.20
N GLU A 135 21.58 -13.89 1.37
CA GLU A 135 21.96 -13.41 0.04
C GLU A 135 20.77 -13.36 -0.92
N ALA A 136 19.92 -14.40 -0.91
CA ALA A 136 18.71 -14.43 -1.73
C ALA A 136 17.69 -13.37 -1.25
N ALA A 137 17.53 -13.21 0.06
CA ALA A 137 16.69 -12.18 0.65
C ALA A 137 17.17 -10.75 0.30
N ALA A 138 18.49 -10.51 0.34
CA ALA A 138 19.08 -9.23 -0.04
C ALA A 138 18.87 -8.94 -1.53
N LEU A 139 19.18 -9.91 -2.40
CA LEU A 139 18.96 -9.76 -3.84
C LEU A 139 17.50 -9.44 -4.17
N ARG A 140 16.56 -10.15 -3.53
CA ARG A 140 15.12 -9.88 -3.69
C ARG A 140 14.75 -8.45 -3.28
N ALA A 141 15.29 -7.97 -2.17
CA ALA A 141 15.07 -6.61 -1.70
C ALA A 141 15.65 -5.58 -2.70
N GLU A 142 16.86 -5.81 -3.22
CA GLU A 142 17.52 -4.96 -4.21
C GLU A 142 16.77 -4.90 -5.55
N GLU A 143 16.15 -5.99 -5.97
CA GLU A 143 15.48 -6.07 -7.28
C GLU A 143 14.04 -5.55 -7.28
N ASN A 144 13.38 -5.52 -6.12
CA ASN A 144 11.96 -5.17 -6.04
C ASN A 144 11.63 -4.15 -4.94
N ASP A 145 11.84 -4.48 -3.67
CA ASP A 145 11.40 -3.63 -2.54
C ASP A 145 12.12 -2.26 -2.53
N LEU A 146 13.44 -2.26 -2.67
CA LEU A 146 14.27 -1.05 -2.60
C LEU A 146 14.10 -0.12 -3.82
N PRO A 147 14.00 -0.60 -5.07
CA PRO A 147 13.64 0.25 -6.19
C PRO A 147 12.27 0.93 -6.02
N ASN A 148 11.31 0.26 -5.39
CA ASN A 148 10.02 0.88 -5.09
C ASN A 148 10.17 1.99 -4.03
N ALA A 149 10.99 1.75 -3.00
CA ALA A 149 11.30 2.77 -1.98
C ALA A 149 12.03 3.98 -2.57
N ASP A 150 13.01 3.78 -3.47
CA ASP A 150 13.69 4.87 -4.17
C ASP A 150 12.71 5.69 -4.99
N HIS A 151 11.84 5.01 -5.75
CA HIS A 151 10.82 5.66 -6.57
C HIS A 151 9.92 6.59 -5.75
N ILE A 152 9.51 6.15 -4.56
CA ILE A 152 8.71 6.97 -3.64
C ILE A 152 9.53 8.18 -3.15
N ASN A 153 10.75 7.97 -2.66
CA ASN A 153 11.58 9.06 -2.13
C ASN A 153 11.92 10.11 -3.19
N GLU A 154 12.11 9.70 -4.44
CA GLU A 154 12.42 10.59 -5.57
C GLU A 154 11.19 11.35 -6.08
N ASN A 155 9.99 10.79 -5.93
CA ASN A 155 8.76 11.31 -6.55
C ASN A 155 7.63 11.56 -5.55
N MET A 156 7.91 11.74 -4.25
CA MET A 156 6.86 11.99 -3.26
C MET A 156 6.39 13.45 -3.25
N ILE A 157 5.09 13.63 -2.99
CA ILE A 157 4.50 14.88 -2.57
C ILE A 157 4.99 15.21 -1.14
N CYS A 158 5.20 16.50 -0.86
CA CYS A 158 5.59 16.95 0.47
C CYS A 158 4.51 16.60 1.51
N PRO A 159 4.80 15.74 2.51
CA PRO A 159 3.84 15.35 3.52
C PRO A 159 3.62 16.48 4.53
N SER A 160 2.54 16.39 5.29
CA SER A 160 2.29 17.30 6.42
C SER A 160 3.31 17.08 7.54
N PHE A 161 3.68 15.82 7.77
CA PHE A 161 4.63 15.41 8.80
C PHE A 161 5.61 14.35 8.30
N ILE A 162 6.85 14.43 8.77
CA ILE A 162 7.87 13.39 8.59
C ILE A 162 8.21 12.83 9.97
N ILE A 163 8.15 11.50 10.09
CA ILE A 163 8.55 10.77 11.28
C ILE A 163 9.79 9.96 10.94
N GLU A 164 10.86 10.16 11.69
CA GLU A 164 12.05 9.32 11.58
C GLU A 164 11.82 7.98 12.28
N SER A 165 12.02 6.89 11.55
CA SER A 165 11.95 5.55 12.11
C SER A 165 13.08 5.33 13.11
N SER A 166 12.75 4.99 14.36
CA SER A 166 13.74 4.64 15.36
C SER A 166 14.31 3.24 15.14
N ASN A 167 15.57 3.05 15.53
CA ASN A 167 16.25 1.74 15.55
C ASN A 167 15.90 0.85 16.76
N LEU A 168 14.86 1.22 17.53
CA LEU A 168 14.40 0.47 18.71
C LEU A 168 13.58 -0.76 18.32
#